data_AF-C0Z275-F1
#
_entry.id   AF-C0Z275-F1
#
_cell.length_a   1.000
_cell.length_b   1.000
_cell.length_c   1.000
_cell.angle_alpha   90.00
_cell.angle_beta   90.00
_cell.angle_gamma   90.00
#
_symmetry.space_group_name_H-M   'P 1'
#
loop_
_entity.id
_entity.type
_entity.pdbx_description
1 polymer ?
#
loop_
_entity_poly.entity_id
_entity_poly.type
_entity_poly.pdbx_seq_one_letter_code
_entity_poly.pdbx_strand_id
1 'polypeptide(L)'
;MMKCSTCYGRGLVAHKDGSDTICTNCNGKGKLPCPTCQSRGLIKCQTCDSTGSLLTSSIAVVKWKTLSKRKVSATRGAGSVPEEVFDRAEGVQLCNTQAYQCTPAYFADSYFLNRFSSEVISLRAEVPPTANVVCERHTISVVPVTRVTMEDRGKAFSFYIIGFGKEIYLKDYYPARFCWGLCPCLEWLKV
;
A
#
# COMPACT_ATOMS: atom_id res chain seq x y z
N MET A 1 -28.42 4.52 52.63
CA MET A 1 -29.27 5.51 53.33
C MET A 1 -28.39 6.33 54.25
N MET A 2 -28.69 7.61 54.44
CA MET A 2 -27.97 8.48 55.39
C MET A 2 -28.86 8.80 56.59
N LYS A 3 -28.26 9.01 57.77
CA LYS A 3 -28.99 9.44 58.97
C LYS A 3 -29.59 10.83 58.72
N CYS A 4 -30.88 11.02 59.01
CA CYS A 4 -31.50 12.34 58.88
C CYS A 4 -30.84 13.29 59.89
N SER A 5 -30.32 14.42 59.41
CA SER A 5 -29.64 15.42 60.23
C SER A 5 -30.62 16.16 61.15
N THR A 6 -31.87 16.36 60.71
CA THR A 6 -32.90 17.09 61.47
C THR A 6 -33.37 16.35 62.72
N CYS A 7 -33.58 15.03 62.64
CA CYS A 7 -34.06 14.22 63.77
C CYS A 7 -32.99 13.28 64.35
N TYR A 8 -31.75 13.36 63.86
CA TYR A 8 -30.63 12.47 64.22
C TYR A 8 -31.02 10.98 64.27
N GLY A 9 -31.72 10.49 63.25
CA GLY A 9 -32.09 9.07 63.19
C GLY A 9 -33.37 8.69 63.93
N ARG A 10 -33.97 9.58 64.73
CA ARG A 10 -35.17 9.26 65.53
C ARG A 10 -36.48 9.19 64.73
N GLY A 11 -36.58 9.90 63.62
CA GLY A 11 -37.84 10.08 62.88
C GLY A 11 -38.77 11.13 63.51
N LEU A 12 -38.47 11.59 64.72
CA LEU A 12 -39.22 12.58 65.48
C LEU A 12 -38.36 13.79 65.82
N VAL A 13 -38.96 14.97 65.87
CA VAL A 13 -38.36 16.22 66.36
C VAL A 13 -39.00 16.54 67.70
N ALA A 14 -38.17 16.56 68.74
CA ALA A 14 -38.60 16.86 70.11
C ALA A 14 -38.69 18.37 70.33
N HIS A 15 -39.80 18.82 70.89
CA HIS A 15 -40.06 20.21 71.25
C HIS A 15 -39.78 20.48 72.72
N LYS A 16 -39.62 21.76 73.08
CA LYS A 16 -39.30 22.17 74.47
C LYS A 16 -40.45 21.93 75.45
N ASP A 17 -41.67 21.79 74.96
CA ASP A 17 -42.88 21.49 75.72
C ASP A 17 -43.06 19.99 76.00
N GLY A 18 -42.11 19.15 75.56
CA GLY A 18 -42.15 17.70 75.74
C GLY A 18 -42.97 16.96 74.69
N SER A 19 -43.53 17.67 73.70
CA SER A 19 -44.22 17.03 72.58
C SER A 19 -43.24 16.59 71.48
N ASP A 20 -43.54 15.48 70.82
CA ASP A 20 -42.79 15.00 69.66
C ASP A 20 -43.63 15.19 68.40
N THR A 21 -43.01 15.73 67.35
CA THR A 21 -43.64 15.81 66.02
C THR A 21 -42.89 14.96 65.01
N ILE A 22 -43.63 14.44 64.04
CA ILE A 22 -43.04 13.66 62.95
C ILE A 22 -42.09 14.56 62.17
N CYS A 23 -40.84 14.11 62.02
CA CYS A 23 -39.86 14.85 61.24
C CYS A 23 -40.31 14.87 59.77
N THR A 24 -40.69 16.05 59.28
CA THR A 24 -41.14 16.26 57.89
C THR A 24 -40.03 16.03 56.88
N ASN A 25 -38.76 16.27 57.25
CA ASN A 25 -37.62 16.07 56.35
C ASN A 25 -37.42 14.58 55.98
N CYS A 26 -37.68 13.65 56.91
CA CYS A 26 -37.56 12.21 56.65
C CYS A 26 -38.89 11.45 56.70
N ASN A 27 -40.01 12.16 56.82
CA ASN A 27 -41.35 11.61 57.00
C ASN A 27 -41.41 10.47 58.03
N GLY A 28 -40.81 10.69 59.21
CA GLY A 28 -40.82 9.71 60.30
C GLY A 28 -39.81 8.55 60.18
N LYS A 29 -39.09 8.40 59.07
CA LYS A 29 -38.21 7.23 58.83
C LYS A 29 -36.85 7.31 59.53
N GLY A 30 -36.44 8.48 60.02
CA GLY A 30 -35.12 8.72 60.62
C GLY A 30 -33.94 8.68 59.65
N LYS A 31 -34.15 8.27 58.40
CA LYS A 31 -33.13 8.11 57.37
C LYS A 31 -33.57 8.80 56.08
N LEU A 32 -32.62 9.42 55.40
CA LEU A 32 -32.79 10.03 54.08
C LEU A 32 -32.17 9.14 53.00
N PRO A 33 -32.68 9.19 51.76
CA PRO A 33 -32.03 8.51 50.65
C PRO A 33 -30.60 9.04 50.49
N CYS A 34 -29.66 8.14 50.17
CA CYS A 34 -28.31 8.59 49.83
C CYS A 34 -28.38 9.48 48.57
N PRO A 35 -27.81 10.70 48.56
CA PRO A 35 -27.92 11.58 47.39
C PRO A 35 -27.21 11.00 46.15
N THR A 36 -26.16 10.19 46.37
CA THR A 36 -25.33 9.62 45.29
C THR A 36 -25.97 8.40 44.64
N CYS A 37 -26.54 7.47 45.43
CA CYS A 37 -27.07 6.20 44.93
C CYS A 37 -28.59 6.04 45.12
N GLN A 38 -29.27 7.05 45.68
CA GLN A 38 -30.70 7.04 46.00
C GLN A 38 -31.12 5.80 46.82
N SER A 39 -30.22 5.32 47.69
CA SER A 39 -30.38 4.09 48.48
C SER A 39 -30.42 2.77 47.68
N ARG A 40 -30.04 2.76 46.41
CA ARG A 40 -29.90 1.53 45.60
C ARG A 40 -28.59 0.78 45.86
N GLY A 41 -27.60 1.42 46.51
CA GLY A 41 -26.29 0.82 46.78
C GLY A 41 -25.36 0.75 45.57
N LEU A 42 -25.84 1.16 44.39
CA LEU A 42 -25.12 1.15 43.13
C LEU A 42 -25.25 2.52 42.45
N ILE A 43 -24.22 2.94 41.74
CA ILE A 43 -24.22 4.15 40.90
C ILE A 43 -24.15 3.75 39.43
N LYS A 44 -24.74 4.56 38.55
CA LYS A 44 -24.65 4.31 37.11
C LYS A 44 -23.21 4.47 36.65
N CYS A 45 -22.72 3.50 35.87
CA CYS A 45 -21.48 3.66 35.14
C CYS A 45 -21.69 4.74 34.09
N GLN A 46 -20.90 5.82 34.14
CA GLN A 46 -20.99 6.94 33.19
C GLN A 46 -20.54 6.55 31.78
N THR A 47 -19.69 5.55 31.66
CA THR A 47 -19.15 5.12 30.37
C THR A 47 -20.18 4.34 29.54
N CYS A 48 -20.98 3.48 30.19
CA CYS A 48 -21.97 2.65 29.50
C CYS A 48 -23.42 3.01 29.85
N ASP A 49 -23.65 4.08 30.62
CA ASP A 49 -24.97 4.48 31.12
C ASP A 49 -25.82 3.34 31.67
N SER A 50 -25.20 2.46 32.46
CA SER A 50 -25.82 1.25 33.02
C SER A 50 -26.35 0.22 32.00
N THR A 51 -26.01 0.33 30.72
CA THR A 51 -26.33 -0.68 29.69
C THR A 51 -25.45 -1.94 29.81
N GLY A 52 -24.28 -1.82 30.41
CA GLY A 52 -23.31 -2.92 30.52
C GLY A 52 -22.56 -3.22 29.22
N SER A 53 -22.80 -2.46 28.15
CA SER A 53 -22.17 -2.64 26.84
C SER A 53 -21.58 -1.33 26.33
N LEU A 54 -20.45 -1.41 25.63
CA LEU A 54 -19.84 -0.29 24.92
C LEU A 54 -19.76 -0.64 23.44
N LEU A 55 -20.11 0.30 22.58
CA LEU A 55 -19.86 0.19 21.15
C LEU A 55 -18.45 0.69 20.88
N THR A 56 -17.60 -0.19 20.36
CA THR A 56 -16.28 0.16 19.85
C THR A 56 -16.22 -0.13 18.36
N SER A 57 -15.48 0.69 17.63
CA SER A 57 -15.23 0.48 16.21
C SER A 57 -13.74 0.52 15.94
N SER A 58 -13.24 -0.48 15.24
CA SER A 58 -11.86 -0.51 14.74
C SER A 58 -11.89 -0.37 13.23
N ILE A 59 -11.11 0.58 12.69
CA ILE A 59 -11.00 0.80 11.25
C ILE A 59 -9.66 0.21 10.79
N ALA A 60 -9.71 -0.77 9.89
CA ALA A 60 -8.53 -1.28 9.21
C ALA A 60 -8.37 -0.57 7.87
N VAL A 61 -7.22 0.08 7.64
CA VAL A 61 -6.90 0.72 6.36
C VAL A 61 -6.03 -0.23 5.54
N VAL A 62 -6.61 -0.84 4.51
CA VAL A 62 -5.89 -1.73 3.59
C VAL A 62 -5.30 -0.91 2.45
N LYS A 63 -3.99 -1.06 2.19
CA LYS A 63 -3.30 -0.45 1.06
C LYS A 63 -2.71 -1.53 0.17
N TRP A 64 -2.93 -1.40 -1.14
CA TRP A 64 -2.37 -2.28 -2.15
C TRP A 64 -1.10 -1.63 -2.71
N LYS A 65 0.00 -2.37 -2.74
CA LYS A 65 1.27 -1.91 -3.31
C LYS A 65 1.90 -3.03 -4.12
N THR A 66 2.31 -2.71 -5.34
CA THR A 66 3.09 -3.60 -6.19
C THR A 66 4.57 -3.35 -5.94
N LEU A 67 5.32 -4.39 -5.59
CA LEU A 67 6.77 -4.35 -5.52
C LEU A 67 7.33 -5.00 -6.79
N SER A 68 8.06 -4.24 -7.61
CA SER A 68 8.61 -4.73 -8.87
C SER A 68 10.12 -4.69 -8.86
N LYS A 69 10.73 -5.76 -9.37
CA LYS A 69 12.16 -5.87 -9.63
C LYS A 69 12.34 -6.31 -11.07
N ARG A 70 13.27 -5.66 -11.77
CA ARG A 70 13.55 -5.88 -13.19
C ARG A 70 15.04 -6.03 -13.37
N LYS A 71 15.41 -6.86 -14.35
CA LYS A 71 16.78 -6.99 -14.84
C LYS A 71 16.70 -6.96 -16.36
N VAL A 72 17.63 -6.27 -17.01
CA VAL A 72 17.81 -6.34 -18.46
C VAL A 72 19.06 -7.15 -18.72
N SER A 73 19.02 -8.02 -19.73
CA SER A 73 20.21 -8.70 -20.22
C SER A 73 20.34 -8.46 -21.71
N ALA A 74 21.28 -7.56 -22.06
CA ALA A 74 21.56 -7.20 -23.44
C ALA A 74 22.67 -8.09 -24.02
N THR A 75 22.46 -8.60 -25.23
CA THR A 75 23.53 -9.24 -26.01
C THR A 75 24.59 -8.18 -26.41
N ARG A 76 25.83 -8.59 -26.65
CA ARG A 76 26.99 -7.69 -26.93
C ARG A 76 26.71 -6.55 -27.92
N GLY A 77 25.85 -6.76 -28.92
CA GLY A 77 25.46 -5.72 -29.89
C GLY A 77 24.60 -4.59 -29.32
N ALA A 78 23.78 -4.87 -28.31
CA ALA A 78 22.84 -3.94 -27.68
C ALA A 78 23.39 -3.28 -26.40
N GLY A 79 24.60 -3.64 -25.94
CA GLY A 79 25.18 -3.12 -24.69
C GLY A 79 25.50 -1.62 -24.66
N SER A 80 25.35 -0.90 -25.78
CA SER A 80 25.43 0.56 -25.83
C SER A 80 24.08 1.25 -25.61
N VAL A 81 22.98 0.50 -25.58
CA VAL A 81 21.63 0.99 -25.31
C VAL A 81 21.42 0.96 -23.79
N PRO A 82 21.06 2.10 -23.16
CA PRO A 82 20.77 2.16 -21.73
C PRO A 82 19.57 1.29 -21.35
N GLU A 83 19.59 0.74 -20.12
CA GLU A 83 18.50 -0.13 -19.63
C GLU A 83 17.14 0.59 -19.62
N GLU A 84 17.12 1.90 -19.38
CA GLU A 84 15.88 2.69 -19.29
C GLU A 84 15.11 2.71 -20.62
N VAL A 85 15.80 2.56 -21.76
CA VAL A 85 15.13 2.50 -23.07
C VAL A 85 14.31 1.21 -23.19
N PHE A 86 14.79 0.13 -22.57
CA PHE A 86 14.06 -1.14 -22.55
C PHE A 86 12.86 -1.12 -21.61
N ASP A 87 12.73 -0.15 -20.69
CA ASP A 87 11.53 -0.01 -19.82
C ASP A 87 10.26 0.30 -20.61
N ARG A 88 10.42 0.98 -21.75
CA ARG A 88 9.30 1.42 -22.58
C ARG A 88 9.16 0.61 -23.87
N ALA A 89 10.25 -0.02 -24.31
CA ALA A 89 10.28 -0.75 -25.56
C ALA A 89 9.36 -1.98 -25.57
N GLU A 90 8.61 -2.12 -26.66
CA GLU A 90 7.71 -3.25 -26.87
C GLU A 90 8.49 -4.48 -27.36
N GLY A 91 8.19 -5.66 -26.79
CA GLY A 91 8.86 -6.92 -27.14
C GLY A 91 7.89 -8.11 -27.19
N VAL A 92 8.42 -9.31 -27.45
CA VAL A 92 7.64 -10.55 -27.35
C VAL A 92 7.72 -11.05 -25.91
N GLN A 93 6.57 -11.27 -25.28
CA GLN A 93 6.51 -11.94 -23.99
C GLN A 93 6.71 -13.45 -24.18
N LEU A 94 7.77 -14.00 -23.58
CA LEU A 94 8.06 -15.43 -23.59
C LEU A 94 7.41 -16.17 -22.42
N CYS A 95 7.24 -15.49 -21.29
CA CYS A 95 6.64 -16.06 -20.08
C CYS A 95 5.83 -15.00 -19.34
N ASN A 96 4.68 -15.42 -18.80
CA ASN A 96 3.78 -14.62 -17.97
C ASN A 96 3.10 -15.53 -16.93
N THR A 97 3.85 -15.93 -15.92
CA THR A 97 3.33 -16.80 -14.87
C THR A 97 2.83 -15.96 -13.70
N GLN A 98 1.65 -16.30 -13.21
CA GLN A 98 1.05 -15.68 -12.05
C GLN A 98 0.75 -16.75 -11.01
N ALA A 99 1.24 -16.57 -9.78
CA ALA A 99 1.07 -17.51 -8.68
C ALA A 99 1.19 -16.77 -7.34
N TYR A 100 0.83 -17.42 -6.23
CA TYR A 100 1.11 -16.87 -4.89
C TYR A 100 2.61 -16.58 -4.71
N GLN A 101 3.45 -17.51 -5.16
CA GLN A 101 4.88 -17.37 -5.23
C GLN A 101 5.37 -17.99 -6.54
N CYS A 102 6.04 -17.20 -7.37
CA CYS A 102 6.53 -17.68 -8.65
C CYS A 102 7.85 -18.46 -8.49
N THR A 103 8.00 -19.51 -9.29
CA THR A 103 9.26 -20.24 -9.47
C THR A 103 9.94 -19.79 -10.78
N PRO A 104 11.25 -20.03 -10.94
CA PRO A 104 11.91 -19.77 -12.21
C PRO A 104 11.23 -20.51 -13.37
N ALA A 105 11.07 -19.80 -14.48
CA ALA A 105 10.54 -20.36 -15.72
C ALA A 105 11.55 -21.34 -16.35
N TYR A 106 11.02 -22.37 -17.00
CA TYR A 106 11.79 -23.36 -17.72
C TYR A 106 11.61 -23.20 -19.23
N PHE A 107 12.71 -23.11 -19.95
CA PHE A 107 12.84 -23.04 -21.40
C PHE A 107 13.73 -24.21 -21.84
N ALA A 108 13.15 -25.18 -22.55
CA ALA A 108 13.85 -26.41 -22.95
C ALA A 108 15.12 -26.10 -23.77
N ASP A 109 15.03 -25.13 -24.68
CA ASP A 109 16.09 -24.82 -25.65
C ASP A 109 17.00 -23.67 -25.22
N SER A 110 16.92 -23.20 -23.97
CA SER A 110 17.71 -22.04 -23.53
C SER A 110 18.15 -22.10 -22.07
N TYR A 111 19.39 -22.55 -21.88
CA TYR A 111 20.09 -22.44 -20.60
C TYR A 111 20.19 -20.97 -20.12
N PHE A 112 20.44 -20.05 -21.05
CA PHE A 112 20.53 -18.63 -20.74
C PHE A 112 19.24 -18.08 -20.13
N LEU A 113 18.08 -18.38 -20.73
CA LEU A 113 16.80 -17.94 -20.20
C LEU A 113 16.46 -18.59 -18.86
N ASN A 114 16.82 -19.87 -18.64
CA ASN A 114 16.63 -20.55 -17.36
C ASN A 114 17.45 -19.93 -16.23
N ARG A 115 18.72 -19.63 -16.51
CA ARG A 115 19.61 -18.94 -15.58
C ARG A 115 19.12 -17.52 -15.31
N PHE A 116 18.79 -16.78 -16.36
CA PHE A 116 18.28 -15.42 -16.24
C PHE A 116 16.98 -15.37 -15.43
N SER A 117 16.06 -16.31 -15.67
CA SER A 117 14.84 -16.45 -14.87
C SER A 117 15.15 -16.68 -13.40
N SER A 118 16.11 -17.55 -13.09
CA SER A 118 16.51 -17.83 -11.69
C SER A 118 17.11 -16.59 -11.03
N GLU A 119 17.95 -15.85 -11.75
CA GLU A 119 18.57 -14.60 -11.26
C GLU A 119 17.52 -13.49 -11.03
N VAL A 120 16.47 -13.40 -11.84
CA VAL A 120 15.39 -12.42 -11.63
C VAL A 120 14.55 -12.79 -10.40
N ILE A 121 14.24 -14.09 -10.22
CA ILE A 121 13.50 -14.56 -9.05
C ILE A 121 14.30 -14.36 -7.75
N SER A 122 15.64 -14.49 -7.78
CA SER A 122 16.47 -14.24 -6.60
C SER A 122 16.52 -12.76 -6.19
N LEU A 123 16.20 -11.84 -7.11
CA LEU A 123 16.07 -10.40 -6.83
C LEU A 123 14.73 -10.00 -6.19
N ARG A 124 13.87 -10.97 -5.82
CA ARG A 124 12.55 -10.76 -5.21
C ARG A 124 12.60 -9.66 -4.14
N ALA A 125 11.66 -8.72 -4.24
CA ALA A 125 11.58 -7.60 -3.30
C ALA A 125 11.20 -8.10 -1.90
N GLU A 126 11.83 -7.52 -0.87
CA GLU A 126 11.48 -7.79 0.51
C GLU A 126 10.10 -7.25 0.85
N VAL A 127 9.28 -8.10 1.47
CA VAL A 127 7.92 -7.75 1.89
C VAL A 127 7.96 -7.37 3.37
N PRO A 128 7.45 -6.19 3.76
CA PRO A 128 7.41 -5.79 5.16
C PRO A 128 6.60 -6.81 6.00
N PRO A 129 6.96 -7.03 7.27
CA PRO A 129 6.27 -8.00 8.14
C PRO A 129 4.81 -7.60 8.45
N THR A 130 4.42 -6.36 8.16
CA THR A 130 3.04 -5.85 8.30
C THR A 130 2.17 -6.09 7.07
N ALA A 131 2.71 -6.70 6.01
CA ALA A 131 2.02 -6.92 4.75
C ALA A 131 2.02 -8.41 4.36
N ASN A 132 1.01 -8.79 3.59
CA ASN A 132 0.90 -10.14 3.03
C ASN A 132 1.05 -10.09 1.50
N VAL A 133 1.72 -11.08 0.93
CA VAL A 133 1.78 -11.26 -0.51
C VAL A 133 0.44 -11.81 -0.97
N VAL A 134 -0.19 -11.13 -1.92
CA VAL A 134 -1.45 -11.60 -2.52
C VAL A 134 -1.14 -12.42 -3.77
N CYS A 135 -0.18 -11.97 -4.55
CA CYS A 135 0.21 -12.59 -5.79
C CYS A 135 1.58 -12.11 -6.23
N GLU A 136 2.35 -12.99 -6.85
CA GLU A 136 3.52 -12.68 -7.64
C GLU A 136 3.24 -12.87 -9.13
N ARG A 137 3.91 -12.08 -9.95
CA ARG A 137 3.91 -12.21 -11.41
C ARG A 137 5.34 -12.24 -11.89
N HIS A 138 5.70 -13.30 -12.61
CA HIS A 138 7.00 -13.45 -13.24
C HIS A 138 6.84 -13.30 -14.75
N THR A 139 7.57 -12.36 -15.33
CA THR A 139 7.49 -12.05 -16.75
C THR A 139 8.88 -12.02 -17.36
N ILE A 140 9.03 -12.72 -18.48
CA ILE A 140 10.23 -12.67 -19.31
C ILE A 140 9.80 -12.24 -20.70
N SER A 141 10.43 -11.20 -21.21
CA SER A 141 10.19 -10.65 -22.54
C SER A 141 11.51 -10.49 -23.28
N VAL A 142 11.46 -10.67 -24.60
CA VAL A 142 12.58 -10.38 -25.50
C VAL A 142 12.24 -9.15 -26.31
N VAL A 143 13.09 -8.15 -26.22
CA VAL A 143 13.00 -6.91 -26.99
C VAL A 143 14.02 -7.00 -28.12
N PRO A 144 13.60 -7.03 -29.40
CA PRO A 144 14.54 -7.01 -30.52
C PRO A 144 15.33 -5.69 -30.54
N VAL A 145 16.60 -5.77 -30.91
CA VAL A 145 17.44 -4.58 -31.10
C VAL A 145 18.18 -4.70 -32.42
N THR A 146 17.96 -3.75 -33.30
CA THR A 146 18.61 -3.66 -34.60
C THR A 146 19.56 -2.49 -34.60
N ARG A 147 20.87 -2.75 -34.74
CA ARG A 147 21.86 -1.69 -34.96
C ARG A 147 21.92 -1.40 -36.45
N VAL A 148 21.68 -0.16 -36.82
CA VAL A 148 21.83 0.33 -38.19
C VAL A 148 23.07 1.19 -38.25
N THR A 149 23.99 0.86 -39.14
CA THR A 149 25.20 1.62 -39.41
C THR A 149 25.06 2.24 -40.79
N MET A 150 25.20 3.56 -40.85
CA MET A 150 25.05 4.38 -42.04
C MET A 150 26.36 5.09 -42.31
N GLU A 151 26.65 5.37 -43.58
CA GLU A 151 27.80 6.16 -43.99
C GLU A 151 27.32 7.31 -44.88
N ASP A 152 27.71 8.54 -44.53
CA ASP A 152 27.46 9.73 -45.34
C ASP A 152 28.76 10.54 -45.47
N ARG A 153 29.17 10.85 -46.71
CA ARG A 153 30.37 11.64 -47.04
C ARG A 153 31.64 11.16 -46.29
N GLY A 154 31.82 9.85 -46.18
CA GLY A 154 32.96 9.23 -45.49
C GLY A 154 32.88 9.27 -43.95
N LYS A 155 31.76 9.68 -43.37
CA LYS A 155 31.49 9.61 -41.94
C LYS A 155 30.46 8.54 -41.64
N ALA A 156 30.89 7.50 -40.93
CA ALA A 156 29.99 6.48 -40.42
C ALA A 156 29.33 6.92 -39.11
N PHE A 157 28.04 6.64 -38.96
CA PHE A 157 27.32 6.77 -37.70
C PHE A 157 26.42 5.56 -37.48
N SER A 158 26.02 5.30 -36.24
CA SER A 158 25.13 4.19 -35.92
C SER A 158 24.01 4.61 -34.98
N PHE A 159 22.84 4.01 -35.17
CA PHE A 159 21.70 4.13 -34.27
C PHE A 159 21.06 2.76 -34.05
N TYR A 160 20.17 2.69 -33.07
CA TYR A 160 19.52 1.46 -32.66
C TYR A 160 18.01 1.62 -32.81
N ILE A 161 17.38 0.66 -33.47
CA ILE A 161 15.93 0.48 -33.47
C ILE A 161 15.66 -0.59 -32.42
N ILE A 162 14.84 -0.24 -31.43
CA ILE A 162 14.57 -1.06 -30.25
C ILE A 162 13.10 -1.41 -30.27
N GLY A 163 12.79 -2.66 -29.94
CA GLY A 163 11.42 -3.12 -29.81
C GLY A 163 10.62 -3.15 -31.11
N PHE A 164 9.36 -3.58 -30.99
CA PHE A 164 8.40 -3.54 -32.08
C PHE A 164 7.74 -2.16 -32.22
N GLY A 165 7.79 -1.34 -31.18
CA GLY A 165 7.43 0.08 -31.22
C GLY A 165 8.41 0.93 -32.02
N LYS A 166 9.54 0.34 -32.46
CA LYS A 166 10.59 0.97 -33.28
C LYS A 166 11.17 2.21 -32.61
N GLU A 167 11.35 2.16 -31.29
CA GLU A 167 11.99 3.24 -30.55
C GLU A 167 13.44 3.42 -31.05
N ILE A 168 13.81 4.66 -31.35
CA ILE A 168 15.11 4.98 -31.92
C ILE A 168 16.02 5.50 -30.81
N TYR A 169 17.14 4.83 -30.60
CA TYR A 169 18.21 5.31 -29.73
C TYR A 169 19.44 5.69 -30.54
N LEU A 170 19.87 6.94 -30.39
CA LEU A 170 21.11 7.45 -30.96
C LEU A 170 22.11 7.64 -29.83
N LYS A 171 23.25 6.96 -29.93
CA LYS A 171 24.36 7.10 -28.97
C LYS A 171 25.14 8.41 -29.20
N ASP A 172 25.40 8.71 -30.47
CA ASP A 172 26.23 9.84 -30.92
C ASP A 172 25.43 10.80 -31.82
N TYR A 173 25.98 11.98 -32.06
CA TYR A 173 25.35 13.06 -32.82
C TYR A 173 25.06 12.67 -34.28
N TYR A 174 23.85 12.96 -34.76
CA TYR A 174 23.46 12.77 -36.16
C TYR A 174 24.34 13.65 -37.08
N PRO A 175 25.00 13.12 -38.12
CA PRO A 175 26.00 13.89 -38.89
C PRO A 175 25.48 15.18 -39.53
N ALA A 176 24.18 15.29 -39.79
CA ALA A 176 23.57 16.52 -40.30
C ALA A 176 23.09 17.43 -39.16
N ARG A 177 23.64 18.63 -39.08
CA ARG A 177 23.28 19.64 -38.06
C ARG A 177 21.93 20.32 -38.30
N PHE A 178 21.35 20.16 -39.49
CA PHE A 178 20.12 20.83 -39.93
C PHE A 178 19.24 19.84 -40.69
N CYS A 179 18.31 19.21 -39.99
CA CYS A 179 17.16 18.55 -40.59
C CYS A 179 15.93 19.03 -39.83
N TRP A 180 15.30 20.10 -40.31
CA TRP A 180 14.07 20.70 -39.75
C TRP A 180 12.83 19.81 -39.94
N GLY A 181 12.93 18.51 -39.71
CA GLY A 181 11.82 17.55 -39.85
C GLY A 181 11.27 17.36 -41.27
N LEU A 182 11.86 18.02 -42.28
CA LEU A 182 11.42 18.02 -43.69
C LEU A 182 12.37 17.25 -44.63
N CYS A 183 13.39 16.59 -44.09
CA CYS A 183 14.33 15.83 -44.91
C CYS A 183 13.84 14.37 -45.06
N PRO A 184 13.83 13.80 -46.29
CA PRO A 184 13.48 12.39 -46.54
C PRO A 184 14.35 11.38 -45.79
N CYS A 185 15.45 11.84 -45.20
CA CYS A 185 16.39 11.05 -44.40
C CYS A 185 15.75 10.35 -43.19
N LEU A 186 14.54 10.76 -42.77
CA LEU A 186 13.76 10.17 -41.68
C LEU A 186 12.40 9.60 -42.14
N GLU A 187 12.06 9.65 -43.44
CA GLU A 187 10.76 9.12 -43.90
C GLU A 187 10.64 7.61 -43.70
N TRP A 188 11.75 6.87 -43.76
CA TRP A 188 11.79 5.43 -43.46
C TRP A 188 11.68 5.10 -41.96
N LEU A 189 11.75 6.09 -41.06
CA LEU A 189 11.49 5.92 -39.62
C LEU A 189 9.99 5.99 -39.27
N LYS A 190 9.13 6.35 -40.23
CA LYS A 190 7.66 6.38 -40.07
C LYS A 190 6.95 5.10 -40.52
N VAL A 191 7.69 4.01 -40.75
CA VAL A 191 7.10 2.70 -41.07
C VAL A 191 7.04 1.89 -39.81
#